data_AF-A0A4W4EDI9-F1
#
_entry.id   AF-A0A4W4EDI9-F1
#
_cell.length_a   1.000
_cell.length_b   1.000
_cell.length_c   1.000
_cell.angle_alpha   90.00
_cell.angle_beta   90.00
_cell.angle_gamma   90.00
#
_symmetry.space_group_name_H-M   'P 1'
#
loop_
_entity.id
_entity.type
_entity.pdbx_description
1 polymer ?
#
loop_
_entity_poly.entity_id
_entity_poly.type
_entity_poly.pdbx_seq_one_letter_code
_entity_poly.pdbx_strand_id
1 'polypeptide(L)'
;MKSDPLPPRMFVEVDVNLKKVDLLISSAALSDSALYYCEVSTQNIKPLERIKHVSEGDPVTLSCSFSTIGGDYLQWYRQYPSSRPEFLLFNNDPILSRITAEVIKAKDESHVNLTISSAAVSDSALYYCAMEPTVTENPATLYKKHHI
;
A
#
# COMPACT_ATOMS: atom_id res chain seq x y z
N MET A 1 -21.65 -38.72 15.22
CA MET A 1 -20.63 -37.74 15.64
C MET A 1 -19.94 -37.25 14.40
N LYS A 2 -20.15 -35.98 14.00
CA LYS A 2 -19.49 -35.39 12.83
C LYS A 2 -18.31 -34.57 13.38
N SER A 3 -17.09 -34.99 13.09
CA SER A 3 -15.89 -34.27 13.51
C SER A 3 -15.82 -32.93 12.79
N ASP A 4 -15.52 -31.86 13.52
CA ASP A 4 -15.29 -30.56 12.92
C ASP A 4 -14.11 -30.60 11.93
N PRO A 5 -14.18 -29.86 10.81
CA PRO A 5 -13.10 -29.82 9.84
C PRO A 5 -11.85 -29.22 10.49
N LEU A 6 -10.69 -29.86 10.28
CA LEU A 6 -9.43 -29.31 10.75
C LEU A 6 -9.21 -27.91 10.15
N PRO A 7 -8.69 -26.96 10.94
CA PRO A 7 -8.37 -25.65 10.42
C PRO A 7 -7.37 -25.74 9.26
N PRO A 8 -7.39 -24.79 8.33
CA PRO A 8 -6.40 -24.71 7.26
C PRO A 8 -4.98 -24.74 7.83
N ARG A 9 -4.06 -25.33 7.07
CA ARG A 9 -2.64 -25.46 7.43
C ARG A 9 -1.96 -24.13 7.78
N MET A 10 -2.41 -23.05 7.14
CA MET A 10 -2.02 -21.67 7.42
C MET A 10 -3.27 -20.90 7.80
N PHE A 11 -3.27 -20.24 8.96
CA PHE A 11 -4.38 -19.42 9.41
C PHE A 11 -3.88 -18.19 10.17
N VAL A 12 -4.74 -17.18 10.25
CA VAL A 12 -4.44 -15.90 10.88
C VAL A 12 -5.33 -15.75 12.11
N GLU A 13 -4.71 -15.51 13.26
CA GLU A 13 -5.39 -15.10 14.49
C GLU A 13 -5.30 -13.59 14.66
N VAL A 14 -6.44 -12.95 14.94
CA VAL A 14 -6.53 -11.51 15.14
C VAL A 14 -6.96 -11.25 16.58
N ASP A 15 -6.06 -10.66 17.37
CA ASP A 15 -6.38 -10.12 18.69
C ASP A 15 -6.67 -8.62 18.58
N VAL A 16 -7.95 -8.27 18.61
CA VAL A 16 -8.42 -6.90 18.49
C VAL A 16 -8.05 -6.04 19.70
N ASN A 17 -7.92 -6.65 20.89
CA ASN A 17 -7.61 -5.93 22.13
C ASN A 17 -6.13 -5.55 22.18
N LEU A 18 -5.27 -6.46 21.74
CA LEU A 18 -3.82 -6.27 21.69
C LEU A 18 -3.35 -5.64 20.38
N LYS A 19 -4.26 -5.39 19.42
CA LYS A 19 -3.93 -4.96 18.05
C LYS A 19 -2.85 -5.85 17.42
N LYS A 20 -2.97 -7.16 17.63
CA LYS A 20 -1.99 -8.17 17.24
C LYS A 20 -2.56 -9.07 16.16
N VAL A 21 -1.74 -9.40 15.17
CA VAL A 21 -2.06 -10.37 14.12
C VAL A 21 -0.98 -11.44 14.14
N ASP A 22 -1.37 -12.69 14.34
CA ASP A 22 -0.48 -13.84 14.35
C ASP A 22 -0.76 -14.72 13.13
N LEU A 23 0.28 -14.99 12.33
CA LEU A 23 0.24 -16.00 11.28
C LEU A 23 0.72 -17.33 11.86
N LEU A 24 -0.16 -18.33 11.86
CA LEU A 24 0.11 -19.67 12.39
C LEU A 24 0.21 -20.69 11.25
N ILE A 25 1.30 -21.45 11.22
CA ILE A 25 1.58 -22.51 10.24
C ILE A 25 1.74 -23.83 11.00
N SER A 26 0.76 -24.73 10.90
CA SER A 26 0.69 -25.95 11.72
C SER A 26 1.60 -27.09 11.23
N SER A 27 1.94 -27.11 9.93
CA SER A 27 2.89 -28.06 9.34
C SER A 27 3.74 -27.39 8.25
N ALA A 28 4.76 -26.65 8.70
CA ALA A 28 5.68 -25.95 7.81
C ALA A 28 6.46 -26.96 6.94
N ALA A 29 6.49 -26.72 5.63
CA ALA A 29 7.23 -27.48 4.64
C ALA A 29 8.28 -26.60 3.95
N LEU A 30 9.23 -27.20 3.23
CA LEU A 30 10.24 -26.45 2.47
C LEU A 30 9.60 -25.48 1.46
N SER A 31 8.43 -25.83 0.92
CA SER A 31 7.62 -24.97 0.03
C SER A 31 7.11 -23.69 0.68
N ASP A 32 7.12 -23.59 2.01
CA ASP A 32 6.69 -22.41 2.75
C ASP A 32 7.83 -21.43 3.00
N SER A 33 9.04 -21.74 2.53
CA SER A 33 10.18 -20.84 2.65
C SER A 33 9.94 -19.61 1.78
N ALA A 34 9.45 -18.55 2.41
CA ALA A 34 9.16 -17.28 1.80
C ALA A 34 9.38 -16.14 2.80
N LEU A 35 9.43 -14.92 2.27
CA LEU A 35 9.42 -13.72 3.08
C LEU A 35 7.97 -13.32 3.37
N TYR A 36 7.60 -13.33 4.65
CA TYR A 36 6.25 -12.98 5.10
C TYR A 36 6.23 -11.55 5.62
N TYR A 37 5.24 -10.79 5.16
CA TYR A 37 5.02 -9.41 5.59
C TYR A 37 3.64 -9.28 6.24
N CYS A 38 3.59 -8.58 7.37
CA CYS A 38 2.33 -8.15 7.97
C CYS A 38 2.09 -6.70 7.53
N GLU A 39 1.15 -6.49 6.62
CA GLU A 39 0.79 -5.15 6.13
C GLU A 39 -0.49 -4.66 6.82
N VAL A 40 -0.42 -3.48 7.42
CA VAL A 40 -1.60 -2.76 7.90
C VAL A 40 -2.19 -1.98 6.73
N SER A 41 -3.09 -2.61 5.98
CA SER A 41 -3.86 -1.89 4.96
C SER A 41 -4.97 -1.09 5.65
N THR A 42 -4.82 0.23 5.67
CA THR A 42 -6.01 1.08 5.86
C THR A 42 -6.80 0.98 4.56
N GLN A 43 -8.06 0.53 4.61
CA GLN A 43 -8.88 0.31 3.40
C GLN A 43 -9.22 1.60 2.61
N ASN A 44 -8.52 2.69 2.91
CA ASN A 44 -8.80 4.04 2.48
C ASN A 44 -8.00 4.46 1.25
N ILE A 45 -7.14 3.60 0.68
CA ILE A 45 -6.51 3.85 -0.62
C ILE A 45 -6.52 2.58 -1.48
N LYS A 46 -6.98 2.66 -2.72
CA LYS A 46 -7.12 1.51 -3.64
C LYS A 46 -6.81 1.91 -5.08
N PRO A 47 -6.14 1.06 -5.88
CA PRO A 47 -5.95 1.34 -7.30
C PRO A 47 -7.29 1.26 -8.05
N LEU A 48 -7.51 2.18 -8.99
CA LEU A 48 -8.67 2.12 -9.90
C LEU A 48 -8.53 1.00 -10.93
N GLU A 49 -7.31 0.81 -11.45
CA GLU A 49 -6.95 -0.25 -12.39
C GLU A 49 -5.74 -0.98 -11.83
N ARG A 50 -5.81 -2.33 -11.75
CA ARG A 50 -4.69 -3.14 -11.22
C ARG A 50 -3.59 -3.36 -12.25
N ILE A 51 -3.95 -3.38 -13.53
CA ILE A 51 -3.06 -3.68 -14.65
C ILE A 51 -3.36 -2.66 -15.74
N LYS A 52 -2.32 -2.00 -16.25
CA LYS A 52 -2.40 -1.05 -17.35
C LYS A 52 -1.37 -1.40 -18.41
N HIS A 53 -1.83 -1.48 -19.66
CA HIS A 53 -0.98 -1.69 -20.83
C HIS A 53 -0.95 -0.41 -21.64
N VAL A 54 0.23 0.00 -22.08
CA VAL A 54 0.46 1.22 -22.87
C VAL A 54 1.54 0.94 -23.89
N SER A 55 1.45 1.58 -25.06
CA SER A 55 2.49 1.51 -26.07
C SER A 55 3.62 2.47 -25.73
N GLU A 56 4.84 2.17 -26.18
CA GLU A 56 5.96 3.10 -26.05
C GLU A 56 5.65 4.43 -26.76
N GLY A 57 5.98 5.54 -26.11
CA GLY A 57 5.71 6.90 -26.58
C GLY A 57 4.39 7.49 -26.10
N ASP A 58 3.38 6.65 -25.83
CA ASP A 58 2.05 7.09 -25.41
C ASP A 58 2.04 7.56 -23.93
N PRO A 59 1.17 8.52 -23.57
CA PRO A 59 0.98 8.90 -22.18
C PRO A 59 0.23 7.81 -21.40
N VAL A 60 0.60 7.63 -20.13
CA VAL A 60 -0.10 6.72 -19.21
C VAL A 60 -0.45 7.42 -17.90
N THR A 61 -1.68 7.20 -17.43
CA THR A 61 -2.15 7.66 -16.13
C THR A 61 -2.54 6.47 -15.26
N LEU A 62 -1.92 6.38 -14.08
CA LEU A 62 -2.25 5.45 -13.01
C LEU A 62 -3.02 6.20 -11.92
N SER A 63 -4.02 5.56 -11.32
CA SER A 63 -4.93 6.24 -10.40
C SER A 63 -5.21 5.40 -9.17
N CYS A 64 -5.26 6.04 -8.01
CA CYS A 64 -5.75 5.45 -6.77
C CYS A 64 -6.84 6.29 -6.13
N SER A 65 -7.95 5.64 -5.76
CA SER A 65 -9.03 6.25 -5.01
C SER A 65 -8.74 6.26 -3.52
N PHE A 66 -9.21 7.29 -2.82
CA PHE A 66 -9.13 7.40 -1.37
C PHE A 66 -10.34 8.09 -0.73
N SER A 67 -10.63 7.72 0.53
CA SER A 67 -11.85 8.11 1.25
C SER A 67 -11.63 8.97 2.51
N THR A 68 -10.43 9.49 2.74
CA THR A 68 -10.05 10.19 3.99
C THR A 68 -9.97 11.72 3.87
N ILE A 69 -10.33 12.40 4.97
CA ILE A 69 -10.31 13.86 5.19
C ILE A 69 -8.87 14.42 5.29
N GLY A 70 -7.85 13.56 5.38
CA GLY A 70 -6.44 13.93 5.56
C GLY A 70 -5.54 13.65 4.34
N GLY A 71 -6.07 13.79 3.12
CA GLY A 71 -5.34 13.55 1.86
C GLY A 71 -4.27 14.58 1.51
N ASP A 72 -3.50 15.05 2.49
CA ASP A 72 -2.49 16.10 2.31
C ASP A 72 -1.07 15.54 2.10
N TYR A 73 -0.91 14.22 2.28
CA TYR A 73 0.38 13.51 2.17
C TYR A 73 0.22 12.23 1.35
N LEU A 74 0.09 12.38 0.03
CA LEU A 74 0.00 11.28 -0.92
C LEU A 74 1.34 11.08 -1.62
N GLN A 75 1.78 9.82 -1.66
CA GLN A 75 3.11 9.43 -2.14
C GLN A 75 2.98 8.38 -3.22
N TRP A 76 3.83 8.49 -4.24
CA TRP A 76 4.00 7.47 -5.26
C TRP A 76 5.33 6.76 -5.12
N TYR A 77 5.30 5.45 -5.28
CA TYR A 77 6.46 4.58 -5.33
C TYR A 77 6.45 3.73 -6.59
N ARG A 78 7.63 3.36 -7.06
CA ARG A 78 7.84 2.40 -8.14
C ARG A 78 8.72 1.27 -7.67
N GLN A 79 8.38 0.05 -8.05
CA GLN A 79 9.16 -1.13 -7.75
C GLN A 79 9.39 -1.95 -9.01
N TYR A 80 10.66 -2.08 -9.39
CA TYR A 80 11.09 -3.03 -10.40
C TYR A 80 11.06 -4.47 -9.85
N PRO A 81 10.96 -5.50 -10.71
CA PRO A 81 11.03 -6.88 -10.27
C PRO A 81 12.26 -7.14 -9.39
N SER A 82 12.04 -7.71 -8.21
CA SER A 82 13.08 -8.02 -7.20
C SER A 82 13.82 -6.82 -6.59
N SER A 83 13.34 -5.59 -6.81
CA SER A 83 13.90 -4.38 -6.20
C SER A 83 13.09 -3.92 -4.99
N ARG A 84 13.66 -3.01 -4.19
CA ARG A 84 12.89 -2.29 -3.17
C ARG A 84 12.01 -1.22 -3.83
N PRO A 85 10.87 -0.82 -3.23
CA PRO A 85 10.13 0.36 -3.68
C PRO A 85 11.01 1.62 -3.64
N GLU A 86 11.01 2.36 -4.75
CA GLU A 86 11.68 3.65 -4.92
C GLU A 86 10.63 4.76 -4.82
N PHE A 87 10.91 5.78 -4.02
CA PHE A 87 10.07 6.97 -3.94
C PHE A 87 10.15 7.76 -5.24
N LEU A 88 8.99 8.05 -5.84
CA LEU A 88 8.91 8.82 -7.10
C LEU A 88 8.57 10.28 -6.86
N LEU A 89 7.56 10.57 -6.06
CA LEU A 89 7.19 11.93 -5.69
C LEU A 89 6.14 11.98 -4.57
N PHE A 90 6.02 13.18 -4.01
CA PHE A 90 5.07 13.56 -2.97
C PHE A 90 4.26 14.76 -3.47
N ASN A 91 2.94 14.67 -3.38
CA ASN A 91 2.02 15.70 -3.84
C ASN A 91 2.31 16.16 -5.30
N ASN A 92 2.39 17.47 -5.55
CA ASN A 92 2.55 18.05 -6.88
C ASN A 92 4.02 18.40 -7.22
N ASP A 93 5.01 17.89 -6.49
CA ASP A 93 6.43 18.20 -6.74
C ASP A 93 7.08 17.14 -7.65
N PRO A 94 7.22 17.38 -8.97
CA PRO A 94 7.78 16.40 -9.88
C PRO A 94 9.30 16.25 -9.66
N ILE A 95 9.75 15.03 -9.35
CA ILE A 95 11.19 14.69 -9.32
C ILE A 95 11.75 14.52 -10.73
N LEU A 96 10.90 14.19 -11.71
CA LEU A 96 11.26 13.96 -13.11
C LEU A 96 10.35 14.78 -14.02
N SER A 97 10.91 15.49 -15.01
CA SER A 97 10.15 16.37 -15.91
C SER A 97 9.01 15.68 -16.68
N ARG A 98 9.10 14.36 -16.87
CA ARG A 98 8.10 13.54 -17.58
C ARG A 98 7.06 12.87 -16.66
N ILE A 99 7.24 12.94 -15.35
CA ILE A 99 6.35 12.29 -14.36
C ILE A 99 5.73 13.36 -13.48
N THR A 100 4.41 13.41 -13.44
CA THR A 100 3.64 14.31 -12.59
C THR A 100 2.64 13.53 -11.74
N ALA A 101 2.26 14.07 -10.58
CA ALA A 101 1.07 13.62 -9.89
C ALA A 101 0.13 14.78 -9.62
N GLU A 102 -1.14 14.43 -9.49
CA GLU A 102 -2.23 15.35 -9.22
C GLU A 102 -3.20 14.70 -8.23
N VAL A 103 -3.62 15.47 -7.22
CA VAL A 103 -4.66 15.07 -6.28
C VAL A 103 -5.98 15.70 -6.69
N ILE A 104 -6.96 14.85 -7.01
CA ILE A 104 -8.31 15.24 -7.38
C ILE A 104 -9.24 14.97 -6.19
N LYS A 105 -9.68 16.04 -5.53
CA LYS A 105 -10.63 15.94 -4.40
C LYS A 105 -12.06 16.12 -4.92
N ALA A 106 -12.92 15.12 -4.72
CA ALA A 106 -14.35 15.20 -5.03
C ALA A 106 -15.21 14.75 -3.84
N LYS A 107 -16.49 15.11 -3.88
CA LYS A 107 -17.42 14.89 -2.76
C LYS A 107 -17.69 13.40 -2.49
N ASP A 108 -17.71 12.59 -3.54
CA ASP A 108 -18.09 11.18 -3.47
C ASP A 108 -16.88 10.23 -3.53
N GLU A 109 -15.85 10.58 -4.32
CA GLU A 109 -14.63 9.77 -4.42
C GLU A 109 -13.43 10.65 -4.83
N SER A 110 -12.41 10.72 -3.97
CA SER A 110 -11.17 11.45 -4.28
C SER A 110 -10.14 10.50 -4.87
N HIS A 111 -9.30 11.00 -5.77
CA HIS A 111 -8.29 10.19 -6.47
C HIS A 111 -6.94 10.90 -6.53
N VAL A 112 -5.87 10.12 -6.59
CA VAL A 112 -4.54 10.59 -6.91
C VAL A 112 -4.09 9.94 -8.21
N ASN A 113 -3.61 10.77 -9.13
CA ASN A 113 -3.12 10.36 -10.43
C ASN A 113 -1.61 10.47 -10.50
N LEU A 114 -0.96 9.50 -11.13
CA LEU A 114 0.42 9.57 -11.62
C LEU A 114 0.37 9.55 -13.14
N THR A 115 0.91 10.58 -13.78
CA THR A 115 0.99 10.66 -15.23
C THR A 115 2.43 10.57 -15.68
N ILE A 116 2.71 9.65 -16.60
CA ILE A 116 3.95 9.58 -17.35
C ILE A 116 3.62 10.07 -18.76
N SER A 117 4.18 11.22 -19.16
CA SER A 117 3.79 11.90 -20.40
C SER A 117 4.21 11.15 -21.68
N SER A 118 5.24 10.32 -21.58
CA SER A 118 5.69 9.45 -22.66
C SER A 118 6.28 8.18 -22.04
N ALA A 119 5.56 7.06 -22.20
CA ALA A 119 5.94 5.77 -21.64
C ALA A 119 7.17 5.20 -22.35
N ALA A 120 8.13 4.71 -21.58
CA ALA A 120 9.26 3.93 -22.08
C ALA A 120 9.17 2.49 -21.55
N VAL A 121 9.84 1.54 -22.23
CA VAL A 121 9.91 0.14 -21.73
C VAL A 121 10.45 0.07 -20.29
N SER A 122 11.38 0.98 -19.95
CA SER A 122 11.97 1.11 -18.61
C SER A 122 10.99 1.60 -17.53
N ASP A 123 9.77 2.03 -17.89
CA ASP A 123 8.70 2.34 -16.95
C ASP A 123 7.87 1.11 -16.55
N SER A 124 8.12 -0.05 -17.16
CA SER A 124 7.41 -1.29 -16.82
C SER A 124 7.79 -1.74 -15.40
N ALA A 125 6.90 -1.49 -14.44
CA ALA A 125 7.12 -1.72 -13.02
C ALA A 125 5.79 -1.82 -12.25
N LEU A 126 5.87 -2.20 -10.99
CA LEU A 126 4.75 -2.09 -10.06
C LEU A 126 4.75 -0.68 -9.44
N TYR A 127 3.58 -0.05 -9.42
CA TYR A 127 3.42 1.29 -8.87
C TYR A 127 2.50 1.24 -7.65
N TYR A 128 2.94 1.91 -6.59
CA TYR A 128 2.21 1.99 -5.34
C TYR A 128 1.86 3.43 -5.03
N CYS A 129 0.62 3.65 -4.64
CA CYS A 129 0.17 4.86 -3.99
C CYS A 129 0.09 4.60 -2.49
N ALA A 130 0.59 5.53 -1.69
CA ALA A 130 0.54 5.45 -0.25
C ALA A 130 0.03 6.77 0.32
N MET A 131 -0.64 6.67 1.46
CA MET A 131 -1.02 7.82 2.28
C MET A 131 -0.16 7.76 3.53
N GLU A 132 0.44 8.90 3.91
CA GLU A 132 1.15 8.96 5.19
C GLU A 132 0.15 8.67 6.32
N PRO A 133 0.40 7.67 7.19
CA PRO A 133 -0.49 7.38 8.28
C PRO A 133 -0.53 8.59 9.21
N THR A 134 -1.70 9.21 9.35
CA THR A 134 -1.90 10.22 10.38
C THR A 134 -1.84 9.50 11.72
N VAL A 135 -0.77 9.69 12.47
CA VAL A 135 -0.70 9.21 13.85
C VAL A 135 -1.68 10.05 14.66
N THR A 136 -2.92 9.58 14.77
CA THR A 136 -3.85 10.05 15.80
C THR A 136 -3.48 9.37 17.12
N GLU A 137 -2.27 9.60 17.61
CA GLU A 137 -1.96 9.28 19.00
C GLU A 137 -2.82 10.19 19.87
N ASN A 138 -3.70 9.58 20.67
CA ASN A 138 -4.22 10.29 21.82
C ASN A 138 -3.03 10.52 22.76
N PRO A 139 -2.62 11.77 23.06
CA PRO A 139 -1.43 12.04 23.88
C PRO A 139 -1.47 11.44 25.30
N ALA A 140 -2.60 10.85 25.70
CA ALA A 140 -2.79 10.16 26.97
C ALA A 140 -1.99 8.85 27.12
N THR A 141 -1.53 8.19 26.04
CA THR A 141 -0.85 6.88 26.15
C THR A 141 0.68 6.91 26.16
N LEU A 142 1.30 8.08 25.98
CA LEU A 142 2.77 8.22 25.95
C LEU A 142 3.45 8.35 27.33
N TYR A 143 2.72 8.25 28.44
CA TYR A 143 3.29 8.22 29.79
C TYR A 143 3.17 6.84 30.44
N LYS A 144 3.81 5.84 29.85
CA LYS A 144 4.43 4.77 30.66
C LYS A 144 5.94 4.97 30.62
N LYS A 145 6.42 5.93 31.41
CA LYS A 145 7.84 5.98 31.78
C LYS A 145 8.17 4.66 32.47
N HIS A 146 9.10 3.92 31.88
CA HIS A 146 9.87 2.91 32.58
C HIS A 146 10.48 3.53 33.84
N HIS A 147 9.97 3.16 35.00
CA HIS A 147 10.73 3.23 36.23
C HIS A 147 11.66 2.01 36.25
N ILE A 148 12.96 2.29 36.08
CA ILE A 148 14.03 1.46 36.63
C ILE A 148 14.14 1.82 38.11
#